data_AF-A0A655AA86-F1
#
_entry.id   AF-A0A655AA86-F1
#
_cell.length_a   1.000
_cell.length_b   1.000
_cell.length_c   1.000
_cell.angle_alpha   90.00
_cell.angle_beta   90.00
_cell.angle_gamma   90.00
#
_symmetry.space_group_name_H-M   'P 1'
#
loop_
_entity.id
_entity.type
_entity.pdbx_description
1 polymer ?
#
loop_
_entity_poly.entity_id
_entity_poly.type
_entity_poly.pdbx_seq_one_letter_code
_entity_poly.pdbx_strand_id
1 'polypeptide(L)'
;MHVPQCPRRWRYLSPAIPADPNGRIEFHVRVVPGGLVSNAIVGETRPGDRWRLSGPHGAFRVDRDGGDVLMVAGSTGLAPLRALIIDLSRFAVNPRVHLFFGARYACELYDLPTLWQIAAHNPWLSVSPVSEYNGDPAWAADYPDVSAPRGLHVRQTGRLPDVVSRYGGWGDRQILICGGPAMVRATKAALIAKGAPPERIQHDPLSR
;
A
#
# COMPACT_ATOMS: atom_id res chain seq x y z
N MET A 1 -11.61 -13.41 -5.13
CA MET A 1 -11.84 -13.66 -6.56
C MET A 1 -11.17 -14.95 -7.02
N HIS A 2 -11.52 -15.48 -8.19
CA HIS A 2 -10.68 -16.43 -8.92
C HIS A 2 -10.65 -16.10 -10.42
N VAL A 3 -9.53 -16.44 -11.06
CA VAL A 3 -9.27 -16.27 -12.50
C VAL A 3 -9.60 -17.54 -13.29
N PRO A 4 -9.90 -17.47 -14.59
CA PRO A 4 -10.25 -18.65 -15.38
C PRO A 4 -9.10 -19.67 -15.51
N GLN A 5 -7.84 -19.21 -15.49
CA GLN A 5 -6.64 -20.05 -15.55
C GLN A 5 -6.44 -20.91 -14.29
N CYS A 6 -7.01 -20.47 -13.17
CA CYS A 6 -6.94 -21.17 -11.87
C CYS A 6 -8.35 -21.36 -11.30
N PRO A 7 -9.20 -22.19 -11.95
CA PRO A 7 -10.60 -22.30 -11.57
C PRO A 7 -10.74 -22.82 -10.13
N ARG A 8 -11.74 -22.29 -9.40
CA ARG A 8 -12.06 -22.65 -8.01
C ARG A 8 -10.98 -22.32 -6.97
N ARG A 9 -9.87 -21.68 -7.36
CA ARG A 9 -8.83 -21.21 -6.43
C ARG A 9 -9.06 -19.75 -6.06
N TRP A 10 -9.79 -19.54 -4.97
CA TRP A 10 -10.09 -18.20 -4.47
C TRP A 10 -8.86 -17.54 -3.85
N ARG A 11 -8.65 -16.26 -4.16
CA ARG A 11 -7.66 -15.37 -3.54
C ARG A 11 -8.29 -14.04 -3.15
N TYR A 12 -7.83 -13.50 -2.03
CA TYR A 12 -8.10 -12.13 -1.63
C TYR A 12 -7.14 -11.21 -2.37
N LEU A 13 -7.67 -10.20 -3.06
CA LEU A 13 -6.91 -9.04 -3.50
C LEU A 13 -7.69 -7.80 -3.07
N SER A 14 -6.98 -6.77 -2.68
CA SER A 14 -7.56 -5.51 -2.22
C SER A 14 -7.63 -4.52 -3.39
N PRO A 15 -8.78 -3.87 -3.63
CA PRO A 15 -8.90 -2.87 -4.68
C PRO A 15 -7.90 -1.72 -4.51
N ALA A 16 -7.37 -1.22 -5.62
CA ALA A 16 -6.39 -0.13 -5.68
C ALA A 16 -7.00 1.24 -6.03
N ILE A 17 -8.31 1.27 -6.30
CA ILE A 17 -9.11 2.47 -6.54
C ILE A 17 -10.41 2.40 -5.72
N PRO A 18 -11.00 3.54 -5.35
CA PRO A 18 -12.33 3.58 -4.75
C PRO A 18 -13.39 3.07 -5.73
N ALA A 19 -14.63 2.93 -5.24
CA ALA A 19 -15.76 2.59 -6.09
C ALA A 19 -15.83 3.54 -7.30
N ASP A 20 -15.79 2.94 -8.49
CA ASP A 20 -15.84 3.63 -9.77
C ASP A 20 -17.26 3.51 -10.36
N PRO A 21 -17.90 4.62 -10.75
CA PRO A 21 -19.25 4.59 -11.32
C PRO A 21 -19.37 3.75 -12.61
N ASN A 22 -18.27 3.51 -13.33
CA ASN A 22 -18.25 2.68 -14.53
C ASN A 22 -17.96 1.20 -14.21
N GLY A 23 -17.94 0.82 -12.93
CA GLY A 23 -17.75 -0.57 -12.50
C GLY A 23 -16.33 -1.10 -12.66
N ARG A 24 -15.32 -0.22 -12.85
CA ARG A 24 -13.92 -0.65 -12.95
C ARG A 24 -13.36 -1.01 -11.58
N ILE A 25 -12.50 -2.03 -11.57
CA ILE A 25 -11.75 -2.44 -10.37
C ILE A 25 -10.29 -2.61 -10.78
N GLU A 26 -9.39 -2.00 -10.00
CA GLU A 26 -7.95 -2.11 -10.17
C GLU A 26 -7.37 -2.95 -9.03
N PHE A 27 -6.40 -3.81 -9.33
CA PHE A 27 -5.66 -4.59 -8.33
C PHE A 27 -4.16 -4.46 -8.58
N HIS A 28 -3.37 -4.40 -7.51
CA HIS A 28 -1.92 -4.50 -7.60
C HIS A 28 -1.49 -5.90 -7.21
N VAL A 29 -0.82 -6.61 -8.13
CA VAL A 29 -0.48 -8.02 -7.96
C VAL A 29 1.02 -8.21 -8.09
N ARG A 30 1.61 -8.81 -7.06
CA ARG A 30 3.01 -9.23 -7.07
C ARG A 30 3.08 -10.70 -7.43
N VAL A 31 3.99 -11.03 -8.35
CA VAL A 31 4.34 -12.43 -8.64
C VAL A 31 5.03 -13.05 -7.42
N VAL A 32 4.45 -14.12 -6.89
CA VAL A 32 5.09 -14.95 -5.88
C VAL A 32 5.77 -16.13 -6.59
N PRO A 33 7.10 -16.32 -6.43
CA PRO A 33 7.79 -17.47 -7.00
C PRO A 33 7.12 -18.79 -6.61
N GLY A 34 6.84 -19.64 -7.60
CA GLY A 34 6.10 -20.91 -7.41
C GLY A 34 4.59 -20.76 -7.14
N GLY A 35 4.05 -19.54 -7.04
CA GLY A 35 2.64 -19.28 -6.76
C GLY A 35 1.77 -19.44 -8.00
N LEU A 36 0.96 -20.48 -8.08
CA LEU A 36 0.09 -20.76 -9.25
C LEU A 36 -0.78 -19.56 -9.66
N VAL A 37 -1.50 -18.95 -8.70
CA VAL A 37 -2.50 -17.91 -9.02
C VAL A 37 -1.85 -16.57 -9.40
N SER A 38 -0.79 -16.14 -8.71
CA SER A 38 -0.13 -14.87 -9.03
C SER A 38 0.60 -14.92 -10.37
N ASN A 39 1.20 -16.07 -10.71
CA ASN A 39 1.82 -16.26 -12.03
C ASN A 39 0.76 -16.26 -13.13
N ALA A 40 -0.37 -16.96 -12.93
CA ALA A 40 -1.45 -16.95 -13.91
C ALA A 40 -2.08 -15.55 -14.10
N ILE A 41 -2.26 -14.78 -13.02
CA ILE A 41 -2.77 -13.41 -13.10
C ILE A 41 -1.83 -12.54 -13.96
N VAL A 42 -0.53 -12.55 -13.67
CA VAL A 42 0.42 -11.63 -14.30
C VAL A 42 0.85 -12.10 -15.70
N GLY A 43 1.03 -13.40 -15.90
CA GLY A 43 1.61 -13.96 -17.13
C GLY A 43 0.59 -14.47 -18.15
N GLU A 44 -0.65 -14.78 -17.73
CA GLU A 44 -1.60 -15.53 -18.58
C GLU A 44 -2.95 -14.83 -18.79
N THR A 45 -3.28 -13.81 -17.98
CA THR A 45 -4.55 -13.09 -18.11
C THR A 45 -4.60 -12.26 -19.39
N ARG A 46 -5.75 -12.26 -20.07
CA ARG A 46 -5.98 -11.52 -21.31
C ARG A 46 -7.30 -10.73 -21.28
N PRO A 47 -7.40 -9.63 -22.05
CA PRO A 47 -8.69 -8.97 -22.29
C PRO A 47 -9.73 -9.98 -22.78
N GLY A 48 -10.93 -9.94 -22.20
CA GLY A 48 -12.01 -10.90 -22.45
C GLY A 48 -12.12 -12.03 -21.42
N ASP A 49 -11.11 -12.23 -20.58
CA ASP A 49 -11.18 -13.20 -19.49
C ASP A 49 -12.30 -12.85 -18.50
N ARG A 50 -13.09 -13.86 -18.11
CA ARG A 50 -14.16 -13.71 -17.12
C ARG A 50 -13.68 -14.08 -15.73
N TRP A 51 -13.48 -13.06 -14.91
CA TRP A 51 -13.10 -13.20 -13.51
C TRP A 51 -14.35 -13.33 -12.64
N ARG A 52 -14.30 -14.16 -11.60
CA ARG A 52 -15.38 -14.23 -10.61
C ARG A 52 -14.94 -13.58 -9.32
N LEU A 53 -15.73 -12.62 -8.86
CA LEU A 53 -15.54 -11.93 -7.60
C LEU A 53 -16.58 -12.42 -6.59
N SER A 54 -16.17 -12.46 -5.32
CA SER A 54 -17.08 -12.69 -4.19
C SER A 54 -17.59 -11.35 -3.70
N GLY A 55 -18.45 -11.35 -2.69
CA GLY A 55 -18.78 -10.12 -1.96
C GLY A 55 -17.53 -9.41 -1.43
N PRO A 56 -17.61 -8.09 -1.20
CA PRO A 56 -16.52 -7.33 -0.60
C PRO A 56 -16.32 -7.79 0.85
N HIS A 57 -15.06 -7.76 1.29
CA HIS A 57 -14.64 -8.07 2.64
C HIS A 57 -13.57 -7.07 3.07
N GLY A 58 -13.46 -6.82 4.38
CA GLY A 58 -12.49 -5.89 4.96
C GLY A 58 -13.17 -4.80 5.78
N ALA A 59 -12.41 -4.19 6.68
CA ALA A 59 -12.89 -3.12 7.58
C ALA A 59 -12.04 -1.85 7.49
N PHE A 60 -11.08 -1.80 6.56
CA PHE A 60 -10.23 -0.63 6.36
C PHE A 60 -11.04 0.56 5.89
N ARG A 61 -10.95 1.63 6.67
CA ARG A 61 -11.54 2.93 6.40
C ARG A 61 -10.74 4.01 7.09
N VAL A 62 -10.77 5.21 6.53
CA VAL A 62 -10.29 6.41 7.22
C VAL A 62 -11.44 6.99 8.02
N ASP A 63 -11.23 7.20 9.31
CA ASP A 63 -12.13 8.00 10.14
C ASP A 63 -11.74 9.47 9.98
N ARG A 64 -12.50 10.21 9.16
CA ARG A 64 -12.20 11.61 8.83
C ARG A 64 -12.38 12.56 10.02
N ASP A 65 -13.18 12.16 11.01
CA ASP A 65 -13.46 12.94 12.22
C ASP A 65 -12.59 12.48 13.42
N GLY A 66 -11.91 11.33 13.28
CA GLY A 66 -11.04 10.72 14.29
C GLY A 66 -9.64 11.30 14.41
N GLY A 67 -9.31 12.33 13.61
CA GLY A 67 -8.02 13.00 13.60
C GLY A 67 -7.09 12.53 12.48
N ASP A 68 -5.81 12.85 12.64
CA ASP A 68 -4.76 12.59 11.65
C ASP A 68 -4.53 11.08 11.43
N VAL A 69 -4.03 10.70 10.25
CA VAL A 69 -3.83 9.30 9.85
C VAL A 69 -2.38 8.99 9.50
N LEU A 70 -1.90 7.85 9.96
CA LEU A 70 -0.68 7.19 9.52
C LEU A 70 -1.04 5.98 8.67
N MET A 71 -0.51 5.92 7.45
CA MET A 71 -0.60 4.77 6.55
C MET A 71 0.79 4.15 6.38
N VAL A 72 0.90 2.83 6.51
CA VAL A 72 2.14 2.09 6.30
C VAL A 72 1.88 0.96 5.31
N ALA A 73 2.39 1.11 4.09
CA ALA A 73 2.27 0.14 3.00
C ALA A 73 3.60 -0.57 2.75
N GLY A 74 3.57 -1.90 2.62
CA GLY A 74 4.71 -2.67 2.11
C GLY A 74 4.36 -3.38 0.81
N SER A 75 5.14 -3.14 -0.25
CA SER A 75 4.91 -3.73 -1.58
C SER A 75 3.46 -3.51 -2.05
N THR A 76 2.78 -4.54 -2.57
CA THR A 76 1.38 -4.41 -3.04
C THR A 76 0.35 -4.15 -1.94
N GLY A 77 0.76 -4.10 -0.67
CA GLY A 77 -0.05 -3.52 0.41
C GLY A 77 -0.38 -2.04 0.20
N LEU A 78 0.26 -1.38 -0.78
CA LEU A 78 -0.13 -0.05 -1.22
C LEU A 78 -1.56 0.00 -1.80
N ALA A 79 -2.04 -1.04 -2.48
CA ALA A 79 -3.33 -1.03 -3.17
C ALA A 79 -4.50 -0.49 -2.30
N PRO A 80 -4.83 -1.08 -1.15
CA PRO A 80 -5.95 -0.59 -0.35
C PRO A 80 -5.73 0.84 0.19
N LEU A 81 -4.48 1.20 0.51
CA LEU A 81 -4.17 2.54 1.02
C LEU A 81 -4.27 3.59 -0.09
N ARG A 82 -3.87 3.25 -1.33
CA ARG A 82 -4.07 4.10 -2.51
C ARG A 82 -5.55 4.32 -2.78
N ALA A 83 -6.39 3.29 -2.68
CA ALA A 83 -7.83 3.43 -2.84
C ALA A 83 -8.42 4.44 -1.83
N LEU A 84 -7.99 4.36 -0.57
CA LEU A 84 -8.40 5.32 0.47
C LEU A 84 -7.89 6.73 0.20
N ILE A 85 -6.64 6.89 -0.26
CA ILE A 85 -6.07 8.20 -0.61
C ILE A 85 -6.85 8.85 -1.77
N ILE A 86 -7.14 8.10 -2.83
CA ILE A 86 -7.91 8.60 -3.98
C ILE A 86 -9.35 8.95 -3.56
N ASP A 87 -9.95 8.17 -2.65
CA ASP A 87 -11.27 8.50 -2.12
C ASP A 87 -11.25 9.80 -1.31
N LEU A 88 -10.23 10.00 -0.46
CA LEU A 88 -10.05 11.24 0.30
C LEU A 88 -9.93 12.48 -0.61
N SER A 89 -9.29 12.35 -1.78
CA SER A 89 -9.19 13.45 -2.76
C SER A 89 -10.55 13.93 -3.31
N ARG A 90 -11.64 13.22 -3.05
CA ARG A 90 -13.02 13.64 -3.43
C ARG A 90 -13.62 14.67 -2.46
N PHE A 91 -12.98 14.90 -1.31
CA PHE A 91 -13.49 15.80 -0.27
C PHE A 91 -12.63 17.04 -0.12
N ALA A 92 -13.26 18.17 0.23
CA ALA A 92 -12.59 19.45 0.39
C ALA A 92 -11.73 19.55 1.67
N VAL A 93 -12.15 18.88 2.74
CA VAL A 93 -11.48 18.87 4.04
C VAL A 93 -11.17 17.43 4.41
N ASN A 94 -9.89 17.16 4.69
CA ASN A 94 -9.38 15.84 5.05
C ASN A 94 -8.43 15.94 6.25
N PRO A 95 -8.30 14.86 7.05
CA PRO A 95 -7.23 14.75 8.04
C PRO A 95 -5.86 14.76 7.36
N ARG A 96 -4.79 15.10 8.10
CA ARG A 96 -3.44 14.94 7.54
C ARG A 96 -3.11 13.46 7.46
N VAL A 97 -2.62 13.02 6.31
CA VAL A 97 -2.26 11.63 6.04
C VAL A 97 -0.76 11.56 5.78
N HIS A 98 -0.07 10.75 6.57
CA HIS A 98 1.34 10.39 6.31
C HIS A 98 1.40 8.95 5.82
N LEU A 99 1.78 8.76 4.57
CA LEU A 99 2.01 7.44 3.97
C LEU A 99 3.50 7.12 3.98
N PHE A 100 3.89 6.05 4.65
CA PHE A 100 5.16 5.38 4.41
C PHE A 100 4.95 4.22 3.45
N PHE A 101 5.59 4.28 2.28
CA PHE A 101 5.55 3.21 1.29
C PHE A 101 6.90 2.52 1.19
N GLY A 102 6.97 1.29 1.68
CA GLY A 102 8.19 0.51 1.81
C GLY A 102 8.32 -0.63 0.81
N ALA A 103 9.52 -0.82 0.29
CA ALA A 103 9.92 -2.01 -0.46
C ALA A 103 11.37 -2.42 -0.13
N ARG A 104 11.85 -3.54 -0.69
CA ARG A 104 13.25 -3.94 -0.46
C ARG A 104 14.18 -3.05 -1.27
N TYR A 105 13.85 -2.85 -2.54
CA TYR A 105 14.61 -2.05 -3.49
C TYR A 105 13.82 -0.83 -3.95
N ALA A 106 14.48 0.18 -4.48
CA ALA A 106 13.82 1.41 -4.92
C ALA A 106 12.95 1.16 -6.16
N CYS A 107 13.40 0.30 -7.08
CA CYS A 107 12.66 -0.12 -8.26
C CYS A 107 11.31 -0.80 -7.95
N GLU A 108 11.14 -1.34 -6.74
CA GLU A 108 9.90 -1.97 -6.31
C GLU A 108 8.83 -0.94 -5.86
N LEU A 109 9.15 0.36 -5.79
CA LEU A 109 8.24 1.44 -5.41
C LEU A 109 7.41 1.95 -6.61
N TYR A 110 6.64 1.04 -7.21
CA TYR A 110 6.07 1.13 -8.57
C TYR A 110 5.05 2.26 -8.84
N ASP A 111 4.41 2.86 -7.84
CA ASP A 111 3.32 3.85 -8.02
C ASP A 111 3.64 5.21 -7.36
N LEU A 112 4.91 5.47 -7.06
CA LEU A 112 5.33 6.76 -6.51
C LEU A 112 4.98 7.96 -7.39
N PRO A 113 5.11 7.92 -8.73
CA PRO A 113 4.71 9.04 -9.57
C PRO A 113 3.25 9.44 -9.35
N THR A 114 2.33 8.46 -9.29
CA THR A 114 0.91 8.72 -9.01
C THR A 114 0.72 9.33 -7.62
N LEU A 115 1.35 8.76 -6.58
CA LEU A 115 1.25 9.26 -5.22
C LEU A 115 1.79 10.69 -5.08
N TRP A 116 2.87 11.02 -5.77
CA TRP A 116 3.44 12.36 -5.81
C TRP A 116 2.55 13.35 -6.55
N GLN A 117 1.91 12.94 -7.65
CA GLN A 117 0.91 13.78 -8.33
C GLN A 117 -0.27 14.10 -7.41
N ILE A 118 -0.75 13.11 -6.64
CA ILE A 118 -1.82 13.36 -5.66
C ILE A 118 -1.31 14.31 -4.57
N ALA A 119 -0.16 14.05 -3.97
CA ALA A 119 0.41 14.87 -2.91
C ALA A 119 0.68 16.33 -3.34
N ALA A 120 1.11 16.55 -4.59
CA ALA A 120 1.35 17.88 -5.14
C ALA A 120 0.09 18.76 -5.17
N HIS A 121 -1.08 18.15 -5.32
CA HIS A 121 -2.37 18.86 -5.34
C HIS A 121 -3.13 18.80 -4.01
N ASN A 122 -2.60 18.08 -3.02
CA ASN A 122 -3.29 17.78 -1.76
C ASN A 122 -2.35 18.00 -0.56
N PRO A 123 -2.34 19.20 0.05
CA PRO A 123 -1.40 19.54 1.13
C PRO A 123 -1.60 18.71 2.41
N TRP A 124 -2.73 18.00 2.53
CA TRP A 124 -3.00 17.07 3.62
C TRP A 124 -2.24 15.74 3.46
N LEU A 125 -1.67 15.41 2.29
CA LEU A 125 -0.99 14.15 2.02
C LEU A 125 0.54 14.31 2.00
N SER A 126 1.22 13.54 2.84
CA SER A 126 2.68 13.39 2.85
C SER A 126 3.06 11.96 2.47
N VAL A 127 3.91 11.77 1.46
CA VAL A 127 4.35 10.45 0.98
C VAL A 127 5.84 10.29 1.23
N SER A 128 6.22 9.36 2.09
CA SER A 128 7.61 9.02 2.45
C SER A 128 7.98 7.64 1.88
N PRO A 129 8.74 7.60 0.76
CA PRO A 129 9.21 6.35 0.20
C PRO A 129 10.32 5.74 1.07
N VAL A 130 10.32 4.42 1.23
CA VAL A 130 11.33 3.70 2.02
C VAL A 130 11.84 2.49 1.24
N SER A 131 13.15 2.37 1.07
CA SER A 131 13.78 1.15 0.55
C SER A 131 14.73 0.58 1.60
N GLU A 132 14.74 -0.74 1.75
CA GLU A 132 15.68 -1.40 2.67
C GLU A 132 17.13 -1.26 2.17
N TYR A 133 17.33 -1.44 0.87
CA TYR A 133 18.60 -1.29 0.19
C TYR A 133 18.67 0.04 -0.56
N ASN A 134 19.88 0.60 -0.66
CA ASN A 134 20.10 1.89 -1.31
C ASN A 134 20.23 1.79 -2.84
N GLY A 135 20.70 0.64 -3.33
CA GLY A 135 20.88 0.37 -4.75
C GLY A 135 19.90 -0.68 -5.24
N ASP A 136 19.50 -0.55 -6.50
CA ASP A 136 18.70 -1.56 -7.16
C ASP A 136 19.58 -2.72 -7.64
N PRO A 137 19.05 -3.95 -7.63
CA PRO A 137 19.78 -5.13 -8.08
C PRO A 137 19.89 -5.15 -9.61
N ALA A 138 20.85 -5.91 -10.15
CA ALA A 138 21.12 -5.96 -11.58
C ALA A 138 19.91 -6.38 -12.45
N TRP A 139 19.00 -7.19 -11.92
CA TRP A 139 17.77 -7.57 -12.65
C TRP A 139 16.80 -6.41 -12.87
N ALA A 140 16.96 -5.32 -12.14
CA ALA A 140 16.12 -4.12 -12.22
C ALA A 140 16.72 -3.05 -13.13
N ALA A 141 17.73 -3.37 -13.95
CA ALA A 141 18.39 -2.40 -14.81
C ALA A 141 17.44 -1.67 -15.77
N ASP A 142 16.37 -2.35 -16.22
CA ASP A 142 15.36 -1.79 -17.13
C ASP A 142 14.19 -1.11 -16.40
N TYR A 143 14.18 -1.11 -15.05
CA TYR A 143 13.16 -0.41 -14.28
C TYR A 143 13.43 1.09 -14.31
N PRO A 144 12.38 1.93 -14.40
CA PRO A 144 12.57 3.37 -14.38
C PRO A 144 13.16 3.81 -13.03
N ASP A 145 14.14 4.72 -13.07
CA ASP A 145 14.60 5.38 -11.86
C ASP A 145 13.48 6.27 -11.30
N VAL A 146 13.24 6.14 -10.00
CA VAL A 146 12.15 6.84 -9.32
C VAL A 146 12.75 7.90 -8.41
N SER A 147 13.07 9.03 -9.01
CA SER A 147 13.59 10.21 -8.31
C SER A 147 12.46 11.14 -7.87
N ALA A 148 12.49 11.56 -6.60
CA ALA A 148 11.46 12.45 -6.05
C ALA A 148 11.50 13.83 -6.72
N PRO A 149 10.34 14.38 -7.12
CA PRO A 149 10.25 15.78 -7.52
C PRO A 149 10.72 16.71 -6.41
N ARG A 150 11.26 17.89 -6.78
CA ARG A 150 11.71 18.89 -5.81
C ARG A 150 10.56 19.27 -4.86
N GLY A 151 10.84 19.29 -3.57
CA GLY A 151 9.87 19.67 -2.53
C GLY A 151 9.05 18.51 -1.95
N LEU A 152 9.16 17.29 -2.48
CA LEU A 152 8.56 16.09 -1.89
C LEU A 152 9.57 15.31 -1.05
N HIS A 153 9.07 14.42 -0.16
CA HIS A 153 9.95 13.67 0.74
C HIS A 153 10.92 12.77 -0.04
N VAL A 154 12.20 12.91 0.29
CA VAL A 154 13.27 12.08 -0.25
C VAL A 154 13.13 10.65 0.30
N ARG A 155 13.41 9.67 -0.56
CA ARG A 155 13.46 8.25 -0.18
C ARG A 155 14.36 8.04 1.03
N GLN A 156 13.84 7.34 2.03
CA GLN A 156 14.59 6.92 3.21
C GLN A 156 15.17 5.52 3.00
N THR A 157 16.35 5.28 3.54
CA THR A 157 16.98 3.94 3.50
C THR A 157 16.88 3.27 4.87
N GLY A 158 16.40 2.04 4.90
CA GLY A 158 16.28 1.21 6.10
C GLY A 158 15.02 0.35 6.10
N ARG A 159 14.89 -0.51 7.11
CA ARG A 159 13.67 -1.33 7.24
C ARG A 159 12.48 -0.43 7.59
N LEU A 160 11.36 -0.67 6.92
CA LEU A 160 10.14 0.13 7.08
C LEU A 160 9.70 0.35 8.55
N PRO A 161 9.64 -0.68 9.43
CA PRO A 161 9.29 -0.48 10.84
C PRO A 161 10.22 0.48 11.58
N ASP A 162 11.53 0.39 11.30
CA ASP A 162 12.54 1.21 11.96
C ASP A 162 12.42 2.66 11.50
N VAL A 163 12.23 2.90 10.19
CA VAL A 163 12.05 4.24 9.64
C VAL A 163 10.78 4.88 10.21
N VAL A 164 9.63 4.20 10.16
CA VAL A 164 8.36 4.73 10.68
C VAL A 164 8.49 5.11 12.16
N SER A 165 9.11 4.26 12.98
CA SER A 165 9.27 4.49 14.42
C SER A 165 10.30 5.58 14.79
N ARG A 166 11.21 5.95 13.87
CA ARG A 166 12.14 7.07 14.06
C ARG A 166 11.47 8.43 13.87
N TYR A 167 10.43 8.51 13.03
CA TYR A 167 9.72 9.76 12.77
C TYR A 167 8.76 10.15 13.91
N GLY A 168 8.40 9.24 14.81
CA GLY A 168 7.57 9.55 15.98
C GLY A 168 6.88 8.34 16.59
N GLY A 169 6.14 8.58 17.67
CA GLY A 169 5.32 7.55 18.34
C GLY A 169 3.95 7.34 17.70
N TRP A 170 3.45 8.33 16.93
CA TRP A 170 2.18 8.26 16.17
C TRP A 170 0.92 7.92 16.99
N GLY A 171 0.99 8.00 18.32
CA GLY A 171 -0.10 7.61 19.21
C GLY A 171 -1.33 8.51 19.11
N ASP A 172 -1.20 9.69 18.50
CA ASP A 172 -2.26 10.66 18.23
C ASP A 172 -3.08 10.36 16.96
N ARG A 173 -2.69 9.36 16.16
CA ARG A 173 -3.26 9.08 14.84
C ARG A 173 -4.05 7.79 14.76
N GLN A 174 -4.96 7.72 13.79
CA GLN A 174 -5.42 6.43 13.27
C GLN A 174 -4.28 5.79 12.46
N ILE A 175 -3.98 4.51 12.69
CA ILE A 175 -2.86 3.81 12.05
C ILE A 175 -3.40 2.66 11.18
N LEU A 176 -3.10 2.70 9.88
CA LEU A 176 -3.47 1.67 8.91
C LEU A 176 -2.22 1.01 8.33
N ILE A 177 -2.08 -0.31 8.50
CA ILE A 177 -0.89 -1.06 8.08
C ILE A 177 -1.26 -2.17 7.09
N CYS A 178 -0.68 -2.17 5.89
CA CYS A 178 -0.93 -3.21 4.89
C CYS A 178 0.35 -3.71 4.22
N GLY A 179 0.49 -5.01 4.07
CA GLY A 179 1.60 -5.64 3.38
C GLY A 179 1.88 -7.06 3.88
N GLY A 180 3.10 -7.54 3.67
CA GLY A 180 3.48 -8.89 4.06
C GLY A 180 3.35 -9.15 5.57
N PRO A 181 2.95 -10.36 6.01
CA PRO A 181 2.66 -10.64 7.43
C PRO A 181 3.80 -10.32 8.40
N ALA A 182 5.05 -10.56 7.99
CA ALA A 182 6.22 -10.23 8.81
C ALA A 182 6.38 -8.71 8.99
N MET A 183 6.19 -7.93 7.91
CA MET A 183 6.27 -6.46 7.96
C MET A 183 5.16 -5.91 8.86
N VAL A 184 3.91 -6.35 8.68
CA VAL A 184 2.77 -5.87 9.49
C VAL A 184 3.01 -6.13 10.98
N ARG A 185 3.44 -7.35 11.34
CA ARG A 185 3.75 -7.68 12.74
C ARG A 185 4.89 -6.83 13.30
N ALA A 186 5.97 -6.65 12.54
CA ALA A 186 7.11 -5.85 12.97
C ALA A 186 6.75 -4.37 13.14
N THR A 187 6.02 -3.77 12.19
CA THR A 187 5.55 -2.37 12.27
C THR A 187 4.61 -2.18 13.46
N LYS A 188 3.63 -3.07 13.65
CA LYS A 188 2.72 -3.00 14.80
C LYS A 188 3.48 -3.06 16.13
N ALA A 189 4.41 -4.02 16.27
CA ALA A 189 5.23 -4.15 17.48
C ALA A 189 6.08 -2.90 17.73
N ALA A 190 6.72 -2.35 16.68
CA ALA A 190 7.55 -1.15 16.79
C ALA A 190 6.73 0.09 17.20
N LEU A 191 5.53 0.27 16.66
CA LEU A 191 4.65 1.38 17.00
C LEU A 191 4.13 1.28 18.44
N ILE A 192 3.71 0.09 18.88
CA ILE A 192 3.28 -0.13 20.27
C ILE A 192 4.44 0.14 21.25
N ALA A 193 5.65 -0.32 20.93
CA ALA A 193 6.83 -0.05 21.75
C ALA A 193 7.18 1.45 21.84
N LYS A 194 6.72 2.27 20.88
CA LYS A 194 6.83 3.74 20.89
C LYS A 194 5.63 4.47 21.51
N GLY A 195 4.66 3.73 22.04
CA GLY A 195 3.50 4.28 22.75
C GLY A 195 2.23 4.44 21.91
N ALA A 196 2.18 3.88 20.69
CA ALA A 196 0.93 3.88 19.91
C ALA A 196 -0.11 2.94 20.56
N PRO A 197 -1.33 3.41 20.86
CA PRO A 197 -2.38 2.56 21.42
C PRO A 197 -2.78 1.44 20.44
N PRO A 198 -2.79 0.16 20.84
CA PRO A 198 -3.12 -0.96 19.96
C PRO A 198 -4.47 -0.85 19.25
N GLU A 199 -5.45 -0.24 19.89
CA GLU A 199 -6.81 0.01 19.38
C GLU A 199 -6.84 1.01 18.21
N ARG A 200 -5.82 1.87 18.07
CA ARG A 200 -5.67 2.79 16.94
C ARG A 200 -4.99 2.12 15.73
N ILE A 201 -4.46 0.91 15.90
CA ILE A 201 -3.74 0.18 14.85
C ILE A 201 -4.66 -0.85 14.19
N GLN A 202 -4.98 -0.60 12.93
CA GLN A 202 -5.70 -1.54 12.06
C GLN A 202 -4.74 -2.13 11.03
N HIS A 203 -4.93 -3.40 10.71
CA HIS A 203 -4.27 -4.05 9.58
C HIS A 203 -5.24 -5.01 8.89
N ASP A 204 -5.02 -5.26 7.61
CA ASP A 204 -5.75 -6.30 6.88
C ASP A 204 -5.43 -7.69 7.50
N PRO A 205 -6.33 -8.69 7.45
CA PRO A 205 -6.04 -10.01 7.98
C PRO A 205 -4.79 -10.59 7.33
N LEU A 206 -3.88 -11.08 8.18
CA LEU A 206 -2.70 -11.78 7.71
C LEU A 206 -3.15 -13.15 7.21
N SER A 207 -3.16 -13.35 5.89
CA SER A 207 -3.38 -14.68 5.33
C SER A 207 -2.34 -15.65 5.93
N ARG A 208 -2.83 -16.80 6.41
CA ARG A 208 -1.99 -17.92 6.87
C ARG A 208 -1.35 -18.62 5.69
#